data_AF-A0A832M3E6-F1
#
_entry.id   AF-A0A832M3E6-F1
#
_cell.length_a   1.000
_cell.length_b   1.000
_cell.length_c   1.000
_cell.angle_alpha   90.00
_cell.angle_beta   90.00
_cell.angle_gamma   90.00
#
_symmetry.space_group_name_H-M   'P 1'
#
loop_
_entity.id
_entity.type
_entity.pdbx_description
1 polymer ?
#
loop_
_entity_poly.entity_id
_entity_poly.type
_entity_poly.pdbx_seq_one_letter_code
_entity_poly.pdbx_strand_id
1 'polypeptide(L)'
;MSSTIALIAHDSQKDAIVNFALTHAPVLARYRLIATGTTGQRIQDATGLTIQQKRSGPVGGDTQIAAEVCEGNVIAVIFLVDPLYAQPHEPDIQALLRVCNVENVALATNLSTAEAIISQLAQKVVAHLIFNPVAGQGNAEQELDLIRQLLQPHMSLHIYETSAETDPKELVQEALSQQADLIIASGGDGTISAVAGALISTGIPLGVIPRGTANAFAAALGIPRVLPVRTACQIILAGQTRAVDAAFCNGLPMILLVGVGFEAEIVDMAT
;
A
#
# COMPACT_ATOMS: atom_id res chain seq x y z
N MET A 1 -4.29 -13.74 9.57
CA MET A 1 -3.70 -13.12 10.77
C MET A 1 -4.17 -11.67 10.83
N SER A 2 -4.65 -11.19 11.97
CA SER A 2 -5.07 -9.80 12.12
C SER A 2 -3.82 -8.92 12.19
N SER A 3 -3.62 -8.04 11.22
CA SER A 3 -2.52 -7.08 11.19
C SER A 3 -3.01 -5.76 11.78
N THR A 4 -3.07 -5.65 13.12
CA THR A 4 -3.54 -4.44 13.81
C THR A 4 -2.37 -3.59 14.33
N ILE A 5 -2.46 -2.27 14.15
CA ILE A 5 -1.54 -1.28 14.73
C ILE A 5 -2.30 -0.44 15.75
N ALA A 6 -1.73 -0.28 16.95
CA ALA A 6 -2.26 0.59 18.00
C ALA A 6 -1.55 1.96 18.00
N LEU A 7 -2.32 3.04 18.07
CA LEU A 7 -1.83 4.43 18.08
C LEU A 7 -2.26 5.15 19.37
N ILE A 8 -1.30 5.57 20.17
CA ILE A 8 -1.50 6.18 21.49
C ILE A 8 -0.55 7.38 21.61
N ALA A 9 -1.00 8.46 22.23
CA ALA A 9 -0.15 9.60 22.52
C ALA A 9 -0.62 10.31 23.78
N HIS A 10 0.32 10.77 24.60
CA HIS A 10 0.02 11.76 25.63
C HIS A 10 -0.38 13.09 25.00
N ASP A 11 -1.03 13.94 25.79
CA ASP A 11 -1.60 15.20 25.31
C ASP A 11 -0.60 16.07 24.56
N SER A 12 0.63 16.20 25.08
CA SER A 12 1.73 16.96 24.47
C SER A 12 2.28 16.34 23.18
N GLN A 13 2.02 15.06 22.92
CA GLN A 13 2.54 14.31 21.76
C GLN A 13 1.49 14.10 20.67
N LYS A 14 0.26 14.60 20.85
CA LYS A 14 -0.82 14.39 19.88
C LYS A 14 -0.58 15.04 18.53
N ASP A 15 0.10 16.19 18.50
CA ASP A 15 0.45 16.84 17.23
C ASP A 15 1.48 16.00 16.47
N ALA A 16 2.45 15.44 17.20
CA ALA A 16 3.47 14.56 16.61
C ALA A 16 2.85 13.29 16.03
N ILE A 17 1.92 12.62 16.74
CA ILE A 17 1.30 11.39 16.21
C ILE A 17 0.36 11.66 15.04
N VAL A 18 -0.31 12.82 15.00
CA VAL A 18 -1.14 13.22 13.85
C VAL A 18 -0.26 13.48 12.62
N ASN A 19 0.85 14.19 12.77
CA ASN A 19 1.79 14.43 11.67
C ASN A 19 2.44 13.13 11.18
N PHE A 20 2.80 12.23 12.10
CA PHE A 20 3.25 10.89 11.77
C PHE A 20 2.17 10.14 10.96
N ALA A 21 0.91 10.15 11.41
CA ALA A 21 -0.17 9.46 10.72
C ALA A 21 -0.50 10.05 9.35
N LEU A 22 -0.41 11.37 9.16
CA LEU A 22 -0.53 12.04 7.86
C LEU A 22 0.57 11.59 6.90
N THR A 23 1.82 11.57 7.38
CA THR A 23 2.99 11.21 6.58
C THR A 23 2.93 9.76 6.13
N HIS A 24 2.50 8.86 7.03
CA HIS A 24 2.46 7.42 6.80
C HIS A 24 1.05 6.89 6.52
N ALA A 25 0.10 7.76 6.18
CA ALA A 25 -1.28 7.39 5.89
C ALA A 25 -1.41 6.24 4.87
N PRO A 26 -0.61 6.18 3.78
CA PRO A 26 -0.72 5.08 2.82
C PRO A 26 -0.27 3.73 3.38
N VAL A 27 0.68 3.71 4.32
CA VAL A 27 1.11 2.47 4.98
C VAL A 27 0.06 2.08 6.02
N LEU A 28 -0.38 3.02 6.85
CA LEU A 28 -1.36 2.79 7.91
C LEU A 28 -2.72 2.31 7.38
N ALA A 29 -3.14 2.78 6.20
CA ALA A 29 -4.37 2.36 5.54
C ALA A 29 -4.44 0.85 5.24
N ARG A 30 -3.30 0.15 5.19
CA ARG A 30 -3.21 -1.30 4.94
C ARG A 30 -3.54 -2.14 6.17
N TYR A 31 -3.61 -1.52 7.35
CA TYR A 31 -3.74 -2.19 8.63
C TYR A 31 -5.05 -1.84 9.31
N ARG A 32 -5.54 -2.73 10.18
CA ARG A 32 -6.59 -2.35 11.13
C ARG A 32 -5.96 -1.40 12.15
N LEU A 33 -6.59 -0.25 12.38
CA LEU A 33 -6.08 0.76 13.31
C LEU A 33 -6.95 0.81 14.57
N ILE A 34 -6.32 0.75 15.73
CA ILE A 34 -6.95 1.01 17.03
C ILE A 34 -6.23 2.18 17.70
N ALA A 35 -6.95 3.03 18.44
CA ALA A 35 -6.34 4.17 19.12
C ALA A 35 -7.11 4.56 20.38
N THR A 36 -6.45 5.18 21.36
CA THR A 36 -7.16 5.76 22.52
C THR A 36 -7.98 6.98 22.09
N GLY A 37 -9.10 7.24 22.79
CA GLY A 37 -10.19 8.07 22.30
C GLY A 37 -9.80 9.39 21.60
N THR A 38 -9.16 10.31 22.33
CA THR A 38 -8.80 11.63 21.76
C THR A 38 -7.72 11.54 20.68
N THR A 39 -6.76 10.62 20.81
CA THR A 39 -5.74 10.40 19.78
C THR A 39 -6.35 9.85 18.49
N GLY A 40 -7.22 8.86 18.61
CA GLY A 40 -7.95 8.28 17.48
C GLY A 40 -8.79 9.32 16.74
N GLN A 41 -9.57 10.13 17.46
CA GLN A 41 -10.38 11.18 16.85
C GLN A 41 -9.53 12.17 16.05
N ARG A 42 -8.44 12.68 16.64
CA ARG A 42 -7.56 13.65 15.96
C ARG A 42 -6.93 13.11 14.69
N ILE A 43 -6.55 11.82 14.69
CA ILE A 43 -5.98 11.18 13.51
C ILE A 43 -7.06 10.99 12.43
N GLN A 44 -8.26 10.54 12.80
CA GLN A 44 -9.38 10.38 11.87
C GLN A 44 -9.72 11.70 11.18
N ASP A 45 -9.86 12.78 11.94
CA ASP A 45 -10.21 14.10 11.41
C ASP A 45 -9.15 14.62 10.42
N ALA A 46 -7.87 14.34 10.69
CA ALA A 46 -6.77 14.81 9.84
C ALA A 46 -6.54 13.94 8.60
N THR A 47 -6.68 12.62 8.71
CA THR A 47 -6.24 11.67 7.68
C THR A 47 -7.37 11.03 6.88
N GLY A 48 -8.59 11.01 7.43
CA GLY A 48 -9.71 10.22 6.89
C GLY A 48 -9.58 8.71 7.09
N LEU A 49 -8.55 8.22 7.80
CA LEU A 49 -8.37 6.80 8.08
C LEU A 49 -9.49 6.27 8.98
N THR A 50 -9.91 5.02 8.76
CA THR A 50 -10.84 4.34 9.67
C THR A 50 -10.08 3.81 10.89
N ILE A 51 -10.49 4.22 12.09
CA ILE A 51 -9.82 3.88 13.36
C ILE A 51 -10.87 3.43 14.37
N GLN A 52 -10.67 2.26 14.98
CA GLN A 52 -11.51 1.83 16.09
C GLN A 52 -11.02 2.51 17.38
N GLN A 53 -11.77 3.52 17.81
CA GLN A 53 -11.48 4.23 19.05
C GLN A 53 -11.74 3.34 20.28
N LYS A 54 -10.77 3.33 21.18
CA LYS A 54 -10.87 2.81 22.54
C LYS A 54 -11.15 3.97 23.50
N ARG A 55 -11.28 3.67 24.80
CA ARG A 55 -11.37 4.71 25.83
C ARG A 55 -10.11 5.58 25.85
N SER A 56 -10.16 6.73 26.53
CA SER A 56 -8.92 7.49 26.81
C SER A 56 -8.02 6.68 27.75
N GLY A 57 -6.70 6.88 27.66
CA GLY A 57 -5.72 6.20 28.52
C GLY A 57 -6.11 6.25 30.01
N PRO A 58 -6.35 7.45 30.60
CA PRO A 58 -6.70 7.60 32.01
C PRO A 58 -7.98 6.89 32.47
N VAL A 59 -8.86 6.45 31.57
CA VAL A 59 -10.11 5.76 31.92
C VAL A 59 -10.13 4.29 31.45
N GLY A 60 -8.95 3.74 31.17
CA GLY A 60 -8.72 2.32 30.84
C GLY A 60 -8.50 2.02 29.36
N GLY A 61 -8.24 3.03 28.53
CA GLY A 61 -7.91 2.84 27.11
C GLY A 61 -6.66 2.01 26.90
N ASP A 62 -5.63 2.23 27.73
CA ASP A 62 -4.36 1.50 27.64
C ASP A 62 -4.56 0.03 28.01
N THR A 63 -5.39 -0.26 29.02
CA THR A 63 -5.79 -1.62 29.39
C THR A 63 -6.54 -2.33 28.25
N GLN A 64 -7.42 -1.62 27.52
CA GLN A 64 -8.13 -2.20 26.38
C GLN A 64 -7.17 -2.57 25.23
N ILE A 65 -6.14 -1.77 25.00
CA ILE A 65 -5.12 -2.08 23.99
C ILE A 65 -4.22 -3.22 24.49
N ALA A 66 -3.82 -3.21 25.77
CA ALA A 66 -3.05 -4.30 26.37
C ALA A 66 -3.77 -5.65 26.26
N ALA A 67 -5.09 -5.68 26.42
CA ALA A 67 -5.89 -6.88 26.20
C ALA A 67 -5.78 -7.41 24.75
N GLU A 68 -5.87 -6.53 23.75
CA GLU A 68 -5.72 -6.91 22.34
C GLU A 68 -4.30 -7.37 22.00
N VAL A 69 -3.28 -6.86 22.70
CA VAL A 69 -1.90 -7.37 22.62
C VAL A 69 -1.81 -8.79 23.18
N CYS A 70 -2.37 -9.05 24.36
CA CYS A 70 -2.40 -10.40 24.96
C CYS A 70 -3.18 -11.42 24.11
N GLU A 71 -4.19 -10.96 23.35
CA GLU A 71 -4.96 -11.81 22.43
C GLU A 71 -4.22 -12.11 21.12
N GLY A 72 -3.05 -11.50 20.89
CA GLY A 72 -2.26 -11.66 19.66
C GLY A 72 -2.85 -10.93 18.45
N ASN A 73 -3.73 -9.95 18.66
CA ASN A 73 -4.38 -9.22 17.57
C ASN A 73 -3.51 -8.06 17.03
N VAL A 74 -2.54 -7.60 17.81
CA VAL A 74 -1.73 -6.39 17.58
C VAL A 74 -0.29 -6.76 17.22
N ILE A 75 0.20 -6.21 16.10
CA ILE A 75 1.57 -6.44 15.63
C ILE A 75 2.53 -5.30 15.97
N ALA A 76 1.99 -4.11 16.24
CA ALA A 76 2.78 -2.94 16.64
C ALA A 76 1.95 -1.97 17.50
N VAL A 77 2.62 -1.37 18.48
CA VAL A 77 2.10 -0.29 19.32
C VAL A 77 2.98 0.94 19.16
N ILE A 78 2.41 2.04 18.68
CA ILE A 78 3.04 3.35 18.64
C ILE A 78 2.41 4.17 19.76
N PHE A 79 3.13 4.30 20.87
CA PHE A 79 2.74 5.06 22.03
C PHE A 79 3.72 6.23 22.23
N LEU A 80 3.40 7.42 21.69
CA LEU A 80 4.24 8.59 21.92
C LEU A 80 4.07 9.11 23.36
N VAL A 81 5.06 8.78 24.20
CA VAL A 81 5.09 9.11 25.63
C VAL A 81 5.79 10.46 25.82
N ASP A 82 5.20 11.30 26.66
CA ASP A 82 5.86 12.51 27.17
C ASP A 82 6.93 12.12 28.21
N PRO A 83 8.23 12.40 27.97
CA PRO A 83 9.30 12.01 28.89
C PRO A 83 9.49 12.99 30.06
N LEU A 84 8.85 14.15 30.05
CA LEU A 84 9.12 15.24 31.00
C LEU A 84 8.04 15.37 32.09
N TYR A 85 6.86 14.80 31.88
CA TYR A 85 5.73 14.94 32.81
C TYR A 85 5.19 13.59 33.27
N ALA A 86 5.03 13.45 34.59
CA ALA A 86 4.42 12.30 35.21
C ALA A 86 2.94 12.17 34.80
N GLN A 87 2.51 10.95 34.51
CA GLN A 87 1.14 10.68 34.10
C GLN A 87 0.29 10.13 35.25
N PRO A 88 -0.98 10.55 35.36
CA PRO A 88 -1.88 10.05 36.42
C PRO A 88 -2.22 8.56 36.28
N HIS A 89 -1.93 7.96 35.12
CA HIS A 89 -2.21 6.56 34.77
C HIS A 89 -0.91 5.78 34.46
N GLU A 90 0.21 6.18 35.07
CA GLU A 90 1.52 5.53 34.91
C GLU A 90 1.49 3.99 35.10
N PRO A 91 0.76 3.41 36.09
CA PRO A 91 0.68 1.96 36.22
C PRO A 91 0.11 1.26 34.98
N ASP A 92 -0.87 1.87 34.31
CA ASP A 92 -1.49 1.32 33.10
C ASP A 92 -0.53 1.40 31.91
N ILE A 93 0.23 2.50 31.79
CA ILE A 93 1.29 2.66 30.80
C ILE A 93 2.32 1.54 30.97
N GLN A 94 2.86 1.37 32.18
CA GLN A 94 3.87 0.35 32.47
C GLN A 94 3.34 -1.07 32.22
N ALA A 95 2.07 -1.33 32.52
CA ALA A 95 1.44 -2.61 32.23
C ALA A 95 1.39 -2.88 30.71
N LEU A 96 1.01 -1.89 29.90
CA LEU A 96 1.01 -2.00 28.43
C LEU A 96 2.42 -2.25 27.88
N LEU A 97 3.42 -1.44 28.30
CA LEU A 97 4.80 -1.61 27.85
C LEU A 97 5.34 -3.01 28.19
N ARG A 98 5.06 -3.48 29.42
CA ARG A 98 5.44 -4.83 29.87
C ARG A 98 4.80 -5.92 29.01
N VAL A 99 3.49 -5.81 28.74
CA VAL A 99 2.76 -6.79 27.93
C VAL A 99 3.30 -6.84 26.50
N CYS A 100 3.60 -5.70 25.87
CA CYS A 100 4.26 -5.69 24.56
C CYS A 100 5.59 -6.44 24.57
N ASN A 101 6.42 -6.26 25.61
CA ASN A 101 7.68 -6.97 25.74
C ASN A 101 7.50 -8.48 25.97
N VAL A 102 6.48 -8.89 26.73
CA VAL A 102 6.18 -10.31 27.00
C VAL A 102 5.69 -11.01 25.72
N GLU A 103 4.81 -10.37 24.97
CA GLU A 103 4.23 -10.92 23.73
C GLU A 103 5.11 -10.68 22.50
N ASN A 104 6.29 -10.08 22.66
CA ASN A 104 7.22 -9.73 21.59
C ASN A 104 6.57 -8.87 20.47
N VAL A 105 5.74 -7.90 20.87
CA VAL A 105 5.08 -6.95 19.96
C VAL A 105 5.95 -5.70 19.81
N ALA A 106 6.12 -5.24 18.56
CA ALA A 106 6.91 -4.06 18.26
C ALA A 106 6.34 -2.82 18.97
N LEU A 107 7.19 -2.08 19.69
CA LEU A 107 6.77 -0.98 20.55
C LEU A 107 7.62 0.27 20.29
N ALA A 108 6.97 1.37 19.94
CA ALA A 108 7.59 2.69 19.86
C ALA A 108 7.08 3.58 20.98
N THR A 109 8.00 4.09 21.81
CA THR A 109 7.69 5.08 22.86
C THR A 109 7.99 6.52 22.45
N ASN A 110 8.57 6.71 21.26
CA ASN A 110 9.00 7.98 20.69
C ASN A 110 8.92 7.92 19.16
N LEU A 111 9.04 9.09 18.51
CA LEU A 111 8.90 9.20 17.06
C LEU A 111 9.98 8.44 16.29
N SER A 112 11.23 8.45 16.73
CA SER A 112 12.33 7.77 16.03
C SER A 112 12.11 6.25 15.94
N THR A 113 11.64 5.64 17.03
CA THR A 113 11.27 4.21 17.00
C THR A 113 10.00 3.98 16.16
N ALA A 114 9.04 4.90 16.19
CA ALA A 114 7.82 4.80 15.36
C ALA A 114 8.15 4.82 13.86
N GLU A 115 9.05 5.70 13.43
CA GLU A 115 9.57 5.78 12.06
C GLU A 115 10.26 4.48 11.63
N ALA A 116 11.08 3.88 12.50
CA ALA A 116 11.73 2.61 12.21
C ALA A 116 10.71 1.46 12.05
N ILE A 117 9.73 1.38 12.95
CA ILE A 117 8.68 0.34 12.89
C ILE A 117 7.85 0.48 11.62
N ILE A 118 7.36 1.69 11.31
CA ILE A 118 6.49 1.88 10.14
C ILE A 118 7.25 1.67 8.82
N SER A 119 8.54 2.05 8.77
CA SER A 119 9.40 1.76 7.62
C SER A 119 9.52 0.26 7.37
N GLN A 120 9.73 -0.54 8.42
CA GLN A 120 9.77 -1.99 8.31
C GLN A 120 8.42 -2.58 7.87
N LEU A 121 7.31 -2.07 8.43
CA LEU A 121 5.96 -2.50 8.06
C LEU A 121 5.60 -2.11 6.62
N ALA A 122 6.17 -1.03 6.11
CA ALA A 122 6.02 -0.63 4.72
C ALA A 122 6.82 -1.54 3.78
N GLN A 123 8.09 -1.82 4.11
CA GLN A 123 8.98 -2.66 3.33
C GLN A 123 8.59 -4.13 3.25
N LYS A 124 7.73 -4.60 4.18
CA LYS A 124 7.22 -5.97 4.14
C LYS A 124 6.49 -6.31 2.82
N VAL A 125 5.92 -5.32 2.14
CA VAL A 125 5.27 -5.52 0.84
C VAL A 125 6.34 -5.60 -0.25
N VAL A 126 6.46 -6.76 -0.89
CA VAL A 126 7.34 -6.99 -2.04
C VAL A 126 6.58 -6.68 -3.33
N ALA A 127 6.91 -5.57 -3.96
CA ALA A 127 6.27 -5.11 -5.19
C ALA A 127 7.23 -5.24 -6.39
N HIS A 128 6.74 -5.82 -7.48
CA HIS A 128 7.50 -5.90 -8.73
C HIS A 128 6.86 -5.00 -9.79
N LEU A 129 7.61 -4.00 -10.25
CA LEU A 129 7.24 -3.09 -11.31
C LEU A 129 7.71 -3.63 -12.66
N ILE A 130 6.76 -3.93 -13.54
CA ILE A 130 6.99 -4.22 -14.95
C ILE A 130 6.83 -2.92 -15.73
N PHE A 131 7.95 -2.32 -16.10
CA PHE A 131 8.04 -1.00 -16.72
C PHE A 131 8.32 -1.12 -18.22
N ASN A 132 7.48 -0.50 -19.04
CA ASN A 132 7.73 -0.39 -20.47
C ASN A 132 8.40 0.96 -20.80
N PRO A 133 9.73 1.00 -21.09
CA PRO A 133 10.44 2.26 -21.31
C PRO A 133 9.97 2.99 -22.58
N VAL A 134 9.42 2.29 -23.56
CA VAL A 134 8.94 2.91 -24.82
C VAL A 134 7.45 3.27 -24.79
N ALA A 135 6.76 3.09 -23.67
CA ALA A 135 5.36 3.47 -23.54
C ALA A 135 5.19 4.99 -23.40
N GLY A 136 4.26 5.54 -24.19
CA GLY A 136 3.86 6.95 -24.11
C GLY A 136 4.72 7.89 -24.92
N GLN A 137 4.56 9.18 -24.67
CA GLN A 137 5.33 10.27 -25.30
C GLN A 137 6.17 11.05 -24.27
N GLY A 138 6.16 10.59 -23.01
CA GLY A 138 6.90 11.20 -21.90
C GLY A 138 8.37 10.79 -21.87
N ASN A 139 9.13 11.40 -20.97
CA ASN A 139 10.49 10.97 -20.68
C ASN A 139 10.46 9.77 -19.72
N ALA A 140 10.81 8.59 -20.22
CA ALA A 140 10.74 7.34 -19.47
C ALA A 140 11.63 7.34 -18.22
N GLU A 141 12.84 7.90 -18.29
CA GLU A 141 13.74 7.98 -17.13
C GLU A 141 13.14 8.85 -16.03
N GLN A 142 12.62 10.03 -16.37
CA GLN A 142 11.98 10.93 -15.40
C GLN A 142 10.72 10.31 -14.78
N GLU A 143 9.93 9.59 -15.57
CA GLU A 143 8.74 8.91 -15.07
C GLU A 143 9.11 7.74 -14.16
N LEU A 144 10.14 6.95 -14.51
CA LEU A 144 10.62 5.86 -13.67
C LEU A 144 11.21 6.36 -12.35
N ASP A 145 11.98 7.45 -12.38
CA ASP A 145 12.52 8.08 -11.18
C ASP A 145 11.40 8.64 -10.28
N LEU A 146 10.36 9.21 -10.87
CA LEU A 146 9.18 9.62 -10.12
C LEU A 146 8.47 8.42 -9.48
N ILE A 147 8.31 7.31 -10.20
CA ILE A 147 7.71 6.07 -9.65
C ILE A 147 8.54 5.54 -8.48
N ARG A 148 9.88 5.47 -8.63
CA ARG A 148 10.80 5.08 -7.55
C ARG A 148 10.63 5.96 -6.32
N GLN A 149 10.69 7.28 -6.51
CA GLN A 149 10.56 8.25 -5.42
C GLN A 149 9.23 8.10 -4.67
N LEU A 150 8.14 7.80 -5.38
CA LEU A 150 6.81 7.69 -4.77
C LEU A 150 6.55 6.34 -4.12
N LEU A 151 7.04 5.23 -4.69
CA LEU A 151 6.68 3.89 -4.22
C LEU A 151 7.72 3.27 -3.29
N GLN A 152 9.01 3.40 -3.60
CA GLN A 152 10.11 2.74 -2.86
C GLN A 152 10.16 3.06 -1.36
N PRO A 153 9.78 4.26 -0.88
CA PRO A 153 9.70 4.53 0.57
C PRO A 153 8.64 3.69 1.30
N HIS A 154 7.69 3.10 0.57
CA HIS A 154 6.49 2.47 1.14
C HIS A 154 6.33 0.97 0.81
N MET A 155 7.30 0.38 0.09
CA MET A 155 7.35 -1.04 -0.29
C MET A 155 8.76 -1.43 -0.76
N SER A 156 9.11 -2.71 -0.69
CA SER A 156 10.30 -3.23 -1.38
C SER A 156 10.02 -3.30 -2.88
N LEU A 157 10.53 -2.33 -3.64
CA LEU A 157 10.25 -2.20 -5.07
C LEU A 157 11.35 -2.83 -5.93
N HIS A 158 11.02 -3.91 -6.63
CA HIS A 158 11.85 -4.53 -7.67
C HIS A 158 11.40 -4.03 -9.04
N ILE A 159 12.33 -3.67 -9.91
CA ILE A 159 12.02 -3.02 -11.20
C ILE A 159 12.56 -3.87 -12.34
N TYR A 160 11.69 -4.15 -13.31
CA TYR A 160 11.97 -4.89 -14.52
C TYR A 160 11.57 -4.04 -15.71
N GLU A 161 12.40 -4.03 -16.75
CA GLU A 161 12.11 -3.31 -17.98
C GLU A 161 11.75 -4.27 -19.10
N THR A 162 10.67 -3.96 -19.83
CA THR A 162 10.29 -4.73 -21.02
C THR A 162 11.11 -4.28 -22.22
N SER A 163 11.35 -5.18 -23.15
CA SER A 163 12.00 -4.87 -24.43
C SER A 163 11.32 -5.67 -25.55
N ALA A 164 11.77 -5.50 -26.80
CA ALA A 164 11.30 -6.35 -27.89
C ALA A 164 11.64 -7.84 -27.69
N GLU A 165 12.66 -8.14 -26.88
CA GLU A 165 13.12 -9.50 -26.57
C GLU A 165 12.63 -9.99 -25.20
N THR A 166 12.00 -9.13 -24.40
CA THR A 166 11.62 -9.43 -23.01
C THR A 166 10.12 -9.32 -22.86
N ASP A 167 9.43 -10.47 -22.89
CA ASP A 167 7.97 -10.54 -22.74
C ASP A 167 7.57 -10.15 -21.30
N PRO A 168 6.63 -9.19 -21.11
CA PRO A 168 6.06 -8.89 -19.80
C PRO A 168 5.60 -10.13 -19.01
N LYS A 169 5.12 -11.18 -19.69
CA LYS A 169 4.67 -12.42 -19.02
C LYS A 169 5.81 -13.15 -18.34
N GLU A 170 6.99 -13.21 -18.96
CA GLU A 170 8.17 -13.86 -18.38
C GLU A 170 8.62 -13.14 -17.10
N LEU A 171 8.64 -11.80 -17.15
CA LEU A 171 8.95 -10.97 -15.99
C LEU A 171 7.95 -11.16 -14.85
N VAL A 172 6.67 -11.34 -15.16
CA VAL A 172 5.66 -11.68 -14.14
C VAL A 172 5.94 -13.05 -13.55
N GLN A 173 6.25 -14.08 -14.35
CA GLN A 173 6.59 -15.40 -13.81
C GLN A 173 7.83 -15.36 -12.91
N GLU A 174 8.85 -14.59 -13.30
CA GLU A 174 10.02 -14.35 -12.47
C GLU A 174 9.62 -13.69 -11.13
N ALA A 175 8.82 -12.62 -11.17
CA ALA A 175 8.33 -11.94 -9.97
C ALA A 175 7.52 -12.87 -9.05
N LEU A 176 6.64 -13.70 -9.62
CA LEU A 176 5.86 -14.70 -8.87
C LEU A 176 6.76 -15.70 -8.15
N SER A 177 7.86 -16.14 -8.79
CA SER A 177 8.83 -17.04 -8.17
C SER A 177 9.58 -16.42 -6.98
N GLN A 178 9.62 -15.08 -6.92
CA GLN A 178 10.26 -14.29 -5.86
C GLN A 178 9.28 -13.88 -4.74
N GLN A 179 8.10 -14.51 -4.67
CA GLN A 179 7.07 -14.27 -3.65
C GLN A 179 6.52 -12.83 -3.65
N ALA A 180 6.23 -12.28 -4.84
CA ALA A 180 5.61 -10.96 -4.97
C ALA A 180 4.26 -10.85 -4.22
N ASP A 181 4.10 -9.79 -3.44
CA ASP A 181 2.82 -9.39 -2.83
C ASP A 181 1.97 -8.52 -3.76
N LEU A 182 2.62 -7.86 -4.73
CA LEU A 182 2.00 -6.92 -5.66
C LEU A 182 2.80 -6.89 -6.98
N ILE A 183 2.10 -6.96 -8.11
CA ILE A 183 2.69 -6.67 -9.42
C ILE A 183 2.14 -5.36 -9.95
N ILE A 184 3.02 -4.48 -10.46
CA ILE A 184 2.64 -3.17 -11.00
C ILE A 184 2.99 -3.14 -12.48
N ALA A 185 2.01 -2.91 -13.35
CA ALA A 185 2.23 -2.68 -14.78
C ALA A 185 2.32 -1.18 -15.07
N SER A 186 3.42 -0.73 -15.67
CA SER A 186 3.62 0.66 -16.07
C SER A 186 3.86 0.75 -17.57
N GLY A 187 2.82 1.13 -18.31
CA GLY A 187 2.83 1.12 -19.78
C GLY A 187 1.49 1.48 -20.39
N GLY A 188 1.31 1.14 -21.67
CA GLY A 188 0.01 1.23 -22.36
C GLY A 188 -0.84 -0.03 -22.18
N ASP A 189 -1.99 -0.08 -22.87
CA ASP A 189 -2.95 -1.18 -22.76
C ASP A 189 -2.36 -2.55 -23.10
N GLY A 190 -1.39 -2.63 -24.03
CA GLY A 190 -0.70 -3.88 -24.38
C GLY A 190 0.13 -4.44 -23.21
N THR A 191 1.00 -3.62 -22.61
CA THR A 191 1.78 -4.00 -21.43
C THR A 191 0.86 -4.36 -20.26
N ILE A 192 -0.15 -3.53 -19.99
CA ILE A 192 -1.08 -3.75 -18.88
C ILE A 192 -1.86 -5.05 -19.09
N SER A 193 -2.36 -5.32 -20.29
CA SER A 193 -3.12 -6.54 -20.58
C SER A 193 -2.25 -7.79 -20.53
N ALA A 194 -0.99 -7.72 -20.98
CA ALA A 194 -0.06 -8.84 -20.89
C ALA A 194 0.23 -9.22 -19.43
N VAL A 195 0.52 -8.22 -18.59
CA VAL A 195 0.74 -8.42 -17.14
C VAL A 195 -0.54 -8.91 -16.46
N ALA A 196 -1.70 -8.30 -16.75
CA ALA A 196 -2.99 -8.71 -16.19
C ALA A 196 -3.34 -10.16 -16.57
N GLY A 197 -3.10 -10.55 -17.83
CA GLY A 197 -3.32 -11.91 -18.31
C GLY A 197 -2.47 -12.95 -17.58
N ALA A 198 -1.22 -12.61 -17.27
CA ALA A 198 -0.32 -13.48 -16.50
C ALA A 198 -0.71 -13.61 -15.02
N LEU A 199 -1.49 -12.68 -14.49
CA LEU A 199 -1.93 -12.65 -13.09
C LEU A 199 -3.28 -13.33 -12.86
N ILE A 200 -4.01 -13.71 -13.90
CA ILE A 200 -5.31 -14.37 -13.77
C ILE A 200 -5.18 -15.61 -12.86
N SER A 201 -6.04 -15.69 -11.85
CA SER A 201 -6.10 -16.79 -10.87
C SER A 201 -4.88 -16.95 -9.95
N THR A 202 -3.92 -16.01 -9.96
CA THR A 202 -2.77 -16.03 -9.02
C THR A 202 -3.14 -15.54 -7.61
N GLY A 203 -4.17 -14.71 -7.51
CA GLY A 203 -4.56 -14.02 -6.27
C GLY A 203 -3.68 -12.80 -5.93
N ILE A 204 -2.64 -12.53 -6.71
CA ILE A 204 -1.76 -11.38 -6.51
C ILE A 204 -2.38 -10.14 -7.17
N PRO A 205 -2.54 -9.02 -6.44
CA PRO A 205 -3.13 -7.81 -6.98
C PRO A 205 -2.28 -7.18 -8.09
N LEU A 206 -2.96 -6.51 -9.03
CA LEU A 206 -2.36 -5.70 -10.08
C LEU A 206 -2.48 -4.21 -9.76
N GLY A 207 -1.35 -3.51 -9.70
CA GLY A 207 -1.26 -2.06 -9.78
C GLY A 207 -1.11 -1.59 -11.23
N VAL A 208 -1.78 -0.49 -11.62
CA VAL A 208 -1.74 0.03 -12.99
C VAL A 208 -1.23 1.47 -12.98
N ILE A 209 -0.13 1.71 -13.70
CA ILE A 209 0.41 3.05 -13.96
C ILE A 209 0.25 3.34 -15.47
N PRO A 210 -0.80 4.07 -15.88
CA PRO A 210 -1.12 4.27 -17.29
C PRO A 210 -0.17 5.29 -17.93
N ARG A 211 0.67 4.82 -18.85
CA ARG A 211 1.64 5.63 -19.62
C ARG A 211 1.39 5.62 -21.13
N GLY A 212 0.46 4.82 -21.63
CA GLY A 212 0.12 4.78 -23.06
C GLY A 212 -0.75 5.95 -23.53
N THR A 213 -1.11 5.95 -24.83
CA THR A 213 -1.93 7.01 -25.43
C THR A 213 -3.42 6.86 -25.08
N ALA A 214 -3.98 5.65 -25.21
CA ALA A 214 -5.41 5.41 -25.00
C ALA A 214 -5.75 5.12 -23.53
N ASN A 215 -5.00 4.20 -22.90
CA ASN A 215 -5.15 3.73 -21.51
C ASN A 215 -6.61 3.37 -21.19
N ALA A 216 -7.25 2.65 -22.10
CA ALA A 216 -8.66 2.30 -22.00
C ALA A 216 -8.92 1.42 -20.77
N PHE A 217 -8.01 0.50 -20.44
CA PHE A 217 -8.15 -0.32 -19.24
C PHE A 217 -8.09 0.50 -17.95
N ALA A 218 -7.12 1.41 -17.82
CA ALA A 218 -7.01 2.28 -16.66
C ALA A 218 -8.22 3.21 -16.50
N ALA A 219 -8.77 3.70 -17.62
CA ALA A 219 -10.00 4.50 -17.61
C ALA A 219 -11.21 3.68 -17.13
N ALA A 220 -11.35 2.42 -17.57
CA ALA A 220 -12.40 1.52 -17.07
C ALA A 220 -12.24 1.20 -15.57
N LEU A 221 -11.00 1.26 -15.05
CA LEU A 221 -10.72 1.17 -13.62
C LEU A 221 -11.02 2.44 -12.83
N GLY A 222 -11.37 3.54 -13.50
CA GLY A 222 -11.60 4.84 -12.87
C GLY A 222 -10.30 5.54 -12.43
N ILE A 223 -9.15 5.13 -12.95
CA ILE A 223 -7.86 5.76 -12.65
C ILE A 223 -7.85 7.14 -13.35
N PRO A 224 -7.71 8.26 -12.61
CA PRO A 224 -7.73 9.58 -13.21
C PRO A 224 -6.58 9.80 -14.21
N ARG A 225 -6.87 10.53 -15.28
CA ARG A 225 -5.90 10.85 -16.35
C ARG A 225 -4.98 12.04 -16.03
N VAL A 226 -5.30 12.80 -14.98
CA VAL A 226 -4.51 13.96 -14.55
C VAL A 226 -3.32 13.46 -13.72
N LEU A 227 -2.11 13.88 -14.09
CA LEU A 227 -0.85 13.44 -13.46
C LEU A 227 -0.82 11.91 -13.27
N PRO A 228 -0.94 11.13 -14.37
CA PRO A 228 -1.33 9.72 -14.31
C PRO A 228 -0.37 8.88 -13.46
N VAL A 229 0.94 9.13 -13.52
CA VAL A 229 1.93 8.45 -12.68
C VAL A 229 1.69 8.72 -11.20
N ARG A 230 1.59 10.00 -10.81
CA ARG A 230 1.44 10.38 -9.39
C ARG A 230 0.15 9.84 -8.80
N THR A 231 -0.95 10.03 -9.53
CA THR A 231 -2.28 9.58 -9.10
C THR A 231 -2.36 8.05 -9.02
N ALA A 232 -1.79 7.34 -10.00
CA ALA A 232 -1.72 5.88 -9.96
C ALA A 232 -0.89 5.36 -8.78
N CYS A 233 0.28 5.95 -8.51
CA CYS A 233 1.08 5.59 -7.35
C CYS A 233 0.31 5.79 -6.04
N GLN A 234 -0.44 6.89 -5.90
CA GLN A 234 -1.27 7.12 -4.71
C GLN A 234 -2.36 6.05 -4.53
N ILE A 235 -3.03 5.65 -5.61
CA ILE A 235 -4.05 4.58 -5.59
C ILE A 235 -3.41 3.24 -5.18
N ILE A 236 -2.25 2.90 -5.77
CA ILE A 236 -1.50 1.68 -5.44
C ILE A 236 -1.13 1.69 -3.95
N LEU A 237 -0.61 2.81 -3.45
CA LEU A 237 -0.19 2.94 -2.05
C LEU A 237 -1.35 2.83 -1.07
N ALA A 238 -2.54 3.31 -1.44
CA ALA A 238 -3.76 3.17 -0.64
C ALA A 238 -4.19 1.70 -0.48
N GLY A 239 -3.76 0.81 -1.38
CA GLY A 239 -3.89 -0.64 -1.22
C GLY A 239 -5.32 -1.19 -1.33
N GLN A 240 -6.28 -0.39 -1.79
CA GLN A 240 -7.65 -0.84 -2.01
C GLN A 240 -7.73 -1.70 -3.26
N THR A 241 -8.19 -2.93 -3.11
CA THR A 241 -8.33 -3.89 -4.20
C THR A 241 -9.80 -4.17 -4.50
N ARG A 242 -10.08 -4.54 -5.75
CA ARG A 242 -11.39 -5.04 -6.18
C ARG A 242 -11.19 -6.19 -7.16
N ALA A 243 -12.13 -7.14 -7.19
CA ALA A 243 -12.16 -8.14 -8.23
C ALA A 243 -12.51 -7.48 -9.58
N VAL A 244 -11.85 -7.93 -10.64
CA VAL A 244 -12.12 -7.53 -12.03
C VAL A 244 -12.31 -8.81 -12.82
N ASP A 245 -13.41 -8.89 -13.56
CA ASP A 245 -13.70 -10.03 -14.41
C ASP A 245 -12.72 -10.06 -15.60
N ALA A 246 -12.27 -11.27 -15.94
CA ALA A 246 -11.47 -11.53 -17.14
C ALA A 246 -12.13 -12.66 -17.93
N ALA A 247 -11.86 -12.71 -19.23
CA ALA A 247 -12.39 -13.74 -20.12
C ALA A 247 -11.25 -14.41 -20.89
N PHE A 248 -11.58 -15.51 -21.57
CA PHE A 248 -10.66 -16.20 -22.46
C PHE A 248 -11.29 -16.36 -23.83
N CYS A 249 -10.54 -16.08 -24.88
CA CYS A 249 -10.91 -16.34 -26.26
C CYS A 249 -9.87 -17.30 -26.85
N ASN A 250 -10.30 -18.52 -27.23
CA ASN A 250 -9.40 -19.57 -27.73
C ASN A 250 -8.19 -19.85 -26.80
N GLY A 251 -8.40 -19.79 -25.48
CA GLY A 251 -7.35 -19.99 -24.48
C GLY A 251 -6.43 -18.78 -24.24
N LEU A 252 -6.62 -17.68 -24.98
CA LEU A 252 -5.88 -16.43 -24.77
C LEU A 252 -6.65 -15.50 -23.82
N PRO A 253 -5.99 -14.89 -22.83
CA PRO A 253 -6.61 -13.89 -21.96
C PRO A 253 -7.19 -12.69 -22.72
N MET A 254 -8.43 -12.35 -22.41
CA MET A 254 -9.11 -11.11 -22.83
C MET A 254 -9.39 -10.27 -21.59
N ILE A 255 -8.73 -9.11 -21.50
CA ILE A 255 -8.78 -8.21 -20.34
C ILE A 255 -9.78 -7.07 -20.54
N LEU A 256 -9.89 -6.52 -21.76
CA LEU A 256 -10.74 -5.38 -22.05
C LEU A 256 -11.79 -5.68 -23.12
N LEU A 257 -11.35 -6.09 -24.30
CA LEU A 257 -12.22 -6.36 -25.44
C LEU A 257 -11.57 -7.35 -26.41
N VAL A 258 -12.39 -7.92 -27.29
CA VAL A 258 -11.99 -8.64 -28.50
C VAL A 258 -12.63 -7.93 -29.70
N GLY A 259 -11.82 -7.59 -30.69
CA GLY A 259 -12.26 -7.03 -31.97
C GLY A 259 -12.29 -8.10 -33.06
N VAL A 260 -13.22 -7.98 -34.00
CA VAL A 260 -13.33 -8.82 -35.20
C VAL A 260 -13.65 -7.96 -36.42
N GLY A 261 -13.28 -8.44 -37.62
CA GLY A 261 -13.52 -7.73 -38.88
C GLY A 261 -12.63 -6.49 -39.03
N PHE A 262 -13.21 -5.36 -39.40
CA PHE A 262 -12.47 -4.14 -39.77
C PHE A 262 -11.56 -3.60 -38.65
N GLU A 263 -11.97 -3.71 -37.39
CA GLU A 263 -11.13 -3.28 -36.25
C GLU A 263 -9.87 -4.15 -36.13
N ALA A 264 -10.00 -5.47 -36.34
CA ALA A 264 -8.85 -6.38 -36.33
C ALA A 264 -7.90 -6.09 -37.51
N GLU A 265 -8.45 -5.79 -38.70
CA GLU A 265 -7.67 -5.43 -39.89
C GLU A 265 -6.88 -4.12 -39.68
N ILE A 266 -7.48 -3.11 -39.05
CA ILE A 266 -6.78 -1.86 -38.72
C ILE A 266 -5.62 -2.09 -37.75
N VAL A 267 -5.82 -2.93 -36.73
CA VAL A 267 -4.76 -3.21 -35.73
C VAL A 267 -3.59 -3.95 -36.37
N ASP A 268 -3.85 -4.92 -37.24
CA ASP A 268 -2.81 -5.69 -37.95
C ASP A 268 -1.97 -4.80 -38.89
N MET A 269 -2.58 -3.75 -39.46
CA MET A 269 -1.86 -2.74 -40.27
C MET A 269 -1.00 -1.77 -39.44
N ALA A 270 -1.21 -1.70 -38.11
CA ALA A 270 -0.57 -0.72 -37.23
C ALA A 270 0.60 -1.31 -36.40
N THR A 271 0.77 -2.63 -36.39
CA THR A 271 1.86 -3.37 -35.74
C THR A 271 2.95 -3.75 -36.72
#